data_AF-A0A850NG15-F1
#
_entry.id   AF-A0A850NG15-F1
#
_cell.length_a   1.000
_cell.length_b   1.000
_cell.length_c   1.000
_cell.angle_alpha   90.00
_cell.angle_beta   90.00
_cell.angle_gamma   90.00
#
_symmetry.space_group_name_H-M   'P 1'
#
loop_
_entity.id
_entity.type
_entity.pdbx_description
1 polymer ?
#
loop_
_entity_poly.entity_id
_entity_poly.type
_entity_poly.pdbx_seq_one_letter_code
_entity_poly.pdbx_strand_id
1 'polypeptide(L)'
;MKHFYFVIFFFICSLGFSQQSASSSADIDGFKMYPNPVTQGKVYIETKENAPKKILVFDVLGTQVLETTILGRELNLSNLSKGVYILRVFEHNKVATRKLIVK
;
A
#
# COMPACT_ATOMS: atom_id res chain seq x y z
N MET A 1 45.14 3.57 18.97
CA MET A 1 44.83 2.30 18.27
C MET A 1 43.39 1.80 18.48
N LYS A 2 42.70 2.04 19.62
CA LYS A 2 41.32 1.55 19.84
C LYS A 2 40.21 2.34 19.10
N HIS A 3 40.40 3.63 18.84
CA HIS A 3 39.40 4.44 18.13
C HIS A 3 39.34 4.19 16.61
N PHE A 4 40.35 3.53 16.03
CA PHE A 4 40.39 3.24 14.59
C PHE A 4 39.40 2.13 14.20
N TYR A 5 39.17 1.15 15.09
CA TYR A 5 38.17 0.09 14.90
C TYR A 5 36.72 0.61 14.91
N PHE A 6 36.44 1.64 15.71
CA PHE A 6 35.10 2.24 15.78
C PHE A 6 34.71 2.95 14.46
N VAL A 7 35.68 3.58 13.80
CA VAL A 7 35.49 4.24 12.50
C VAL A 7 35.32 3.23 11.37
N ILE A 8 36.04 2.10 11.40
CA ILE A 8 35.88 1.00 10.44
C ILE A 8 34.51 0.31 10.57
N PHE A 9 34.01 0.15 11.79
CA PHE A 9 32.68 -0.43 12.04
C PHE A 9 31.55 0.47 11.48
N PHE A 10 31.69 1.79 11.58
CA PHE A 10 30.69 2.73 11.06
C PHE A 10 30.66 2.77 9.50
N PHE A 11 31.77 2.44 8.84
CA PHE A 11 31.87 2.43 7.38
C PHE A 11 31.31 1.16 6.72
N ILE A 12 31.14 0.07 7.48
CA ILE A 12 30.55 -1.18 6.98
C ILE A 12 29.02 -1.12 6.96
N CYS A 13 28.39 -0.26 7.78
CA CYS A 13 26.93 -0.11 7.82
C CYS A 13 26.33 0.71 6.67
N SER A 14 27.13 1.43 5.88
CA SER A 14 26.61 2.24 4.75
C SER A 14 26.48 1.47 3.43
N LEU A 15 26.95 0.22 3.38
CA LEU A 15 26.91 -0.64 2.18
C LEU A 15 25.85 -1.73 2.32
N GLY A 16 24.57 -1.40 2.31
CA GLY A 16 23.60 -2.49 2.40
C GLY A 16 22.12 -2.18 2.44
N PHE A 17 21.63 -1.14 1.77
CA PHE A 17 20.20 -1.11 1.42
C PHE A 17 20.01 -0.37 0.09
N SER A 18 20.20 -1.07 -1.03
CA SER A 18 19.63 -0.60 -2.29
C SER A 18 18.14 -0.91 -2.24
N GLN A 19 17.30 0.11 -2.10
CA GLN A 19 15.85 -0.05 -2.15
C GLN A 19 15.45 -0.39 -3.59
N GLN A 20 15.31 -1.69 -3.88
CA GLN A 20 14.78 -2.19 -5.15
C GLN A 20 13.33 -1.72 -5.28
N SER A 21 13.11 -0.62 -6.01
CA SER A 21 11.76 -0.22 -6.41
C SER A 21 11.26 -1.26 -7.40
N ALA A 22 10.31 -2.10 -6.99
CA ALA A 22 9.71 -3.10 -7.87
C ALA A 22 9.01 -2.40 -9.04
N SER A 23 9.66 -2.38 -10.20
CA SER A 23 9.12 -1.90 -11.46
C SER A 23 8.06 -2.88 -11.98
N SER A 24 6.80 -2.61 -11.59
CA SER A 24 5.59 -2.72 -12.41
C SER A 24 5.39 -3.96 -13.32
N SER A 25 5.30 -5.17 -12.76
CA SER A 25 4.84 -6.35 -13.52
C SER A 25 3.63 -7.08 -12.92
N ALA A 26 2.98 -6.52 -11.90
CA ALA A 26 1.81 -7.12 -11.26
C ALA A 26 0.66 -6.15 -11.01
N ASP A 27 0.61 -5.00 -11.70
CA ASP A 27 -0.50 -4.05 -11.52
C ASP A 27 -1.79 -4.58 -12.17
N ILE A 28 -2.93 -4.18 -11.62
CA ILE A 28 -4.25 -4.61 -12.12
C ILE A 28 -4.64 -3.77 -13.34
N ASP A 29 -5.10 -4.43 -14.41
CA ASP A 29 -5.44 -3.72 -15.66
C ASP A 29 -6.65 -2.81 -15.45
N GLY A 30 -6.51 -1.56 -15.92
CA GLY A 30 -7.57 -0.57 -15.78
C GLY A 30 -7.84 -0.14 -14.34
N PHE A 31 -6.90 -0.39 -13.41
CA PHE A 31 -7.04 0.00 -12.01
C PHE A 31 -7.21 1.52 -11.87
N LYS A 32 -8.33 1.97 -11.32
CA LYS A 32 -8.57 3.35 -10.90
C LYS A 32 -9.11 3.37 -9.48
N MET A 33 -8.68 4.34 -8.69
CA MET A 33 -9.15 4.53 -7.32
C MET A 33 -9.54 5.99 -7.11
N TYR A 34 -10.80 6.23 -6.74
CA TYR A 34 -11.32 7.59 -6.51
C TYR A 34 -12.54 7.60 -5.58
N PRO A 35 -12.85 8.72 -4.91
CA PRO A 35 -11.97 9.87 -4.74
C PRO A 35 -10.79 9.52 -3.80
N ASN A 36 -9.66 10.19 -4.01
CA ASN A 36 -8.54 10.18 -3.07
C ASN A 36 -7.95 11.59 -3.05
N PRO A 37 -8.07 12.37 -1.96
CA PRO A 37 -8.51 11.97 -0.62
C PRO A 37 -10.01 11.63 -0.47
N VAL A 38 -10.32 10.70 0.44
CA VAL A 38 -11.67 10.25 0.79
C VAL A 38 -12.27 11.18 1.84
N THR A 39 -13.46 11.72 1.57
CA THR A 39 -14.19 12.64 2.47
C THR A 39 -15.50 12.06 3.01
N GLN A 40 -16.08 11.05 2.36
CA GLN A 40 -17.39 10.48 2.68
C GLN A 40 -17.32 9.03 3.18
N GLY A 41 -16.16 8.61 3.73
CA GLY A 41 -15.98 7.26 4.26
C GLY A 41 -16.10 6.14 3.23
N LYS A 42 -15.99 6.44 1.93
CA LYS A 42 -16.05 5.45 0.85
C LYS A 42 -15.11 5.81 -0.29
N VAL A 43 -14.56 4.78 -0.92
CA VAL A 43 -13.72 4.90 -2.12
C VAL A 43 -14.18 3.87 -3.16
N TYR A 44 -14.07 4.23 -4.42
CA TYR A 44 -14.36 3.37 -5.55
C TYR A 44 -13.07 2.85 -6.16
N ILE A 45 -13.03 1.54 -6.37
CA ILE A 45 -11.94 0.80 -7.01
C ILE A 45 -12.50 0.18 -8.28
N GLU A 46 -12.10 0.76 -9.41
CA GLU A 46 -12.44 0.27 -10.74
C GLU A 46 -11.30 -0.60 -11.27
N THR A 47 -11.65 -1.73 -11.88
CA THR A 47 -10.73 -2.61 -12.60
C THR A 47 -11.40 -3.02 -13.91
N LYS A 48 -10.61 -3.45 -14.90
CA LYS A 48 -11.14 -3.85 -16.21
C LYS A 48 -12.05 -5.08 -16.12
N GLU A 49 -11.63 -6.09 -15.36
CA GLU A 49 -12.35 -7.36 -15.23
C GLU A 49 -13.48 -7.30 -14.18
N ASN A 50 -13.46 -6.30 -13.30
CA ASN A 50 -14.40 -6.13 -12.20
C ASN A 50 -14.66 -7.42 -11.40
N ALA A 51 -13.60 -8.21 -11.21
CA ALA A 51 -13.68 -9.49 -10.52
C ALA A 51 -13.69 -9.29 -8.99
N PRO A 52 -13.89 -10.36 -8.20
CA PRO A 52 -13.77 -10.28 -6.74
C PRO A 52 -12.40 -9.74 -6.33
N LYS A 53 -12.41 -8.68 -5.52
CA LYS A 53 -11.22 -7.98 -5.07
C LYS A 53 -11.02 -8.20 -3.58
N LYS A 54 -9.91 -8.82 -3.19
CA LYS A 54 -9.47 -8.86 -1.80
C LYS A 54 -8.69 -7.58 -1.51
N ILE A 55 -9.06 -6.88 -0.45
CA ILE A 55 -8.53 -5.57 -0.09
C ILE A 55 -7.96 -5.63 1.30
N LEU A 56 -6.71 -5.19 1.42
CA LEU A 56 -6.01 -5.01 2.68
C LEU A 56 -5.62 -3.54 2.82
N VAL A 57 -5.86 -2.95 3.99
CA VAL A 57 -5.43 -1.58 4.31
C VAL A 57 -4.44 -1.65 5.48
N PHE A 58 -3.33 -0.96 5.32
CA PHE A 58 -2.28 -0.85 6.32
C PHE A 58 -2.08 0.61 6.72
N ASP A 59 -1.72 0.84 7.97
CA ASP A 59 -1.19 2.14 8.39
C ASP A 59 0.24 2.37 7.84
N VAL A 60 0.82 3.53 8.13
CA VAL A 60 2.19 3.88 7.71
C VAL A 60 3.28 3.07 8.41
N LEU A 61 2.95 2.38 9.50
CA LEU A 61 3.84 1.50 10.27
C LEU A 61 3.78 0.04 9.77
N GLY A 62 2.85 -0.28 8.86
CA GLY A 62 2.64 -1.61 8.32
C GLY A 62 1.62 -2.47 9.09
N THR A 63 0.93 -1.91 10.08
CA THR A 63 -0.14 -2.61 10.80
C THR A 63 -1.35 -2.77 9.90
N GLN A 64 -1.88 -3.99 9.77
CA GLN A 64 -3.14 -4.23 9.05
C GLN A 64 -4.32 -3.68 9.86
N VAL A 65 -5.06 -2.72 9.30
CA VAL A 65 -6.20 -2.06 9.97
C VAL A 65 -7.55 -2.47 9.37
N LEU A 66 -7.57 -2.97 8.13
CA LEU A 66 -8.77 -3.47 7.47
C LEU A 66 -8.41 -4.61 6.53
N GLU A 67 -9.23 -5.66 6.54
CA GLU A 67 -9.23 -6.71 5.53
C GLU A 67 -10.68 -6.98 5.11
N THR A 68 -10.95 -6.94 3.82
CA THR A 68 -12.27 -7.21 3.28
C THR A 68 -12.20 -7.74 1.85
N THR A 69 -13.28 -8.33 1.37
CA THR A 69 -13.43 -8.75 -0.03
C THR A 69 -14.69 -8.11 -0.59
N ILE A 70 -14.56 -7.45 -1.75
CA ILE A 70 -15.68 -6.80 -2.43
C ILE A 70 -15.90 -7.43 -3.81
N LEU A 71 -17.16 -7.63 -4.18
CA LEU A 71 -17.57 -8.09 -5.52
C LEU A 71 -17.84 -6.92 -6.48
N GLY A 72 -18.01 -5.72 -5.93
CA GLY A 72 -18.26 -4.50 -6.70
C GLY A 72 -17.05 -3.57 -6.73
N ARG A 73 -17.36 -2.28 -6.76
CA ARG A 73 -16.38 -1.19 -6.88
C ARG A 73 -16.26 -0.40 -5.58
N GLU A 74 -17.28 -0.43 -4.74
CA GLU A 74 -17.32 0.38 -3.53
C GLU A 74 -16.61 -0.32 -2.36
N LEU A 75 -15.72 0.41 -1.72
CA LEU A 75 -15.07 0.04 -0.47
C LEU A 75 -15.50 1.03 0.62
N ASN A 76 -16.11 0.52 1.68
CA ASN A 76 -16.46 1.30 2.86
C ASN A 76 -15.26 1.44 3.80
N LEU A 77 -14.96 2.68 4.18
CA LEU A 77 -13.87 3.13 5.04
C LEU A 77 -14.38 3.96 6.22
N SER A 78 -15.68 3.93 6.52
CA SER A 78 -16.31 4.79 7.55
C SER A 78 -15.75 4.56 8.96
N ASN A 79 -15.17 3.38 9.21
CA ASN A 79 -14.57 3.02 10.49
C ASN A 79 -13.07 3.37 10.58
N LEU A 80 -12.46 3.88 9.51
CA LEU A 80 -11.06 4.31 9.53
C LEU A 80 -10.98 5.76 10.00
N SER A 81 -10.01 6.03 10.87
CA SER A 81 -9.66 7.39 11.26
C SER A 81 -9.03 8.17 10.11
N LYS A 82 -8.95 9.49 10.27
CA LYS A 82 -8.31 10.39 9.31
C LYS A 82 -6.81 10.11 9.30
N GLY A 83 -6.22 10.01 8.12
CA GLY A 83 -4.82 9.68 7.99
C GLY A 83 -4.40 9.20 6.61
N VAL A 84 -3.15 8.76 6.53
CA VAL A 84 -2.56 8.16 5.33
C VAL A 84 -2.42 6.67 5.55
N TYR A 85 -2.78 5.90 4.54
CA TYR A 85 -2.79 4.44 4.56
C TYR A 85 -2.19 3.88 3.27
N ILE A 86 -1.83 2.60 3.31
CA ILE A 86 -1.41 1.82 2.16
C ILE A 86 -2.53 0.82 1.86
N LEU A 87 -3.12 0.94 0.68
CA LEU A 87 -4.12 0.02 0.16
C LEU A 87 -3.44 -1.02 -0.72
N ARG A 88 -3.67 -2.30 -0.45
CA ARG A 88 -3.30 -3.42 -1.33
C ARG A 88 -4.57 -4.10 -1.83
N VAL A 89 -4.74 -4.13 -3.14
CA VAL A 89 -5.88 -4.76 -3.81
C VAL A 89 -5.36 -5.95 -4.60
N PHE A 90 -5.96 -7.11 -4.35
CA PHE A 90 -5.67 -8.36 -5.03
C PHE A 90 -6.87 -8.69 -5.93
N GLU A 91 -6.60 -8.90 -7.21
CA GLU A 91 -7.58 -9.37 -8.18
C GLU A 91 -6.93 -10.48 -9.00
N HIS A 92 -7.44 -11.71 -8.88
CA HIS A 92 -6.79 -12.91 -9.42
C HIS A 92 -5.33 -13.04 -8.95
N ASN A 93 -4.38 -13.05 -9.91
CA ASN A 93 -2.95 -13.16 -9.65
C ASN A 93 -2.23 -11.78 -9.71
N LYS A 94 -2.99 -10.68 -9.76
CA LYS A 94 -2.47 -9.31 -9.84
C LYS A 94 -2.70 -8.57 -8.53
N VAL A 95 -1.78 -7.66 -8.22
CA VAL A 95 -1.79 -6.86 -6.99
C VAL A 95 -1.50 -5.40 -7.28
N ALA A 96 -2.49 -4.53 -7.01
CA ALA A 96 -2.30 -3.09 -7.04
C ALA A 96 -2.03 -2.56 -5.63
N THR A 97 -0.95 -1.81 -5.46
CA THR A 97 -0.66 -1.08 -4.20
C THR A 97 -0.80 0.42 -4.45
N ARG A 98 -1.56 1.12 -3.61
CA ARG A 98 -1.80 2.57 -3.73
C ARG A 98 -1.83 3.25 -2.37
N LYS A 99 -1.38 4.51 -2.32
CA LYS A 99 -1.55 5.39 -1.16
C LYS A 99 -3.00 5.85 -1.07
N LEU A 100 -3.61 5.68 0.09
CA LEU A 100 -4.97 6.11 0.42
C LEU A 100 -4.91 7.23 1.46
N ILE A 101 -5.67 8.31 1.25
CA ILE A 101 -5.75 9.44 2.18
C ILE A 101 -7.20 9.58 2.63
N VAL A 102 -7.47 9.53 3.94
CA VAL A 102 -8.79 9.71 4.56
C VAL A 102 -8.80 11.05 5.31
N LYS A 103 -9.80 11.91 5.03
CA LYS A 103 -9.93 13.27 5.57
C LYS A 103 -11.02 13.43 6.64
#